data_AF-A0A6G2RUT3-F1
#
_entry.id   AF-A0A6G2RUT3-F1
#
_cell.length_a   1.000
_cell.length_b   1.000
_cell.length_c   1.000
_cell.angle_alpha   90.00
_cell.angle_beta   90.00
_cell.angle_gamma   90.00
#
_symmetry.space_group_name_H-M   'P 1'
#
loop_
_entity.id
_entity.type
_entity.pdbx_description
1 polymer ?
#
loop_
_entity_poly.entity_id
_entity_poly.type
_entity_poly.pdbx_seq_one_letter_code
_entity_poly.pdbx_strand_id
1 'polypeptide(L)'
;MTSPNSTTGDMMLPPSMVEDPSPLRVSTFAKPEYGKLTITYGKVKDDSATWPVHCKRFTVSIPTGRQATALTSEPTLIRADATVPDDKRQWKVDRHSSPDEVVFTCKPEGGPAKFDGSWSFQLELWGIEINGGPGPVNIAWEESTSTTGADGPFTERSGGRDIIKRDDSFYLHSFRPATVAINRATKATLYWEGTPNAIYTMHYRKPDGTQESVPAANGIWTSPEELVDDTSITLQAQMGDETRYLTTYIKVNNPDLAVTSIAAPAAGSAISVKNTLSLQDKASLNIPANGGQLTVYGALTAEAAATAGQGKVTTDGPLTTNGPIEAEDSVTIAAGKTLTTNGPIKAEDSVTIAAGKTLTTNGPIKANDHVTIGPGKSLTVNGPVSLNKNVGIWDGLTVKGGVNVDGLPVLRSGNLVHISNRYHGQYLDGEGGPYVRTVPSPGGRASRWSLFLSSDQSEKDAGPSDLGTDKPSTTASPDDAHKL
;
A
#
# COMPACT_ATOMS: atom_id res chain seq x y z
N MET A 1 -11.27 40.37 -29.75
CA MET A 1 -12.20 40.16 -28.62
C MET A 1 -13.05 41.41 -28.51
N THR A 2 -14.37 41.28 -28.45
CA THR A 2 -15.27 42.41 -28.20
C THR A 2 -15.13 42.84 -26.74
N SER A 3 -15.05 44.14 -26.48
CA SER A 3 -14.94 44.68 -25.12
C SER A 3 -16.11 44.19 -24.25
N PRO A 4 -15.91 43.78 -23.00
CA PRO A 4 -17.02 43.58 -22.08
C PRO A 4 -17.77 44.91 -21.91
N ASN A 5 -19.11 44.82 -21.85
CA ASN A 5 -19.99 45.99 -21.79
C ASN A 5 -19.64 46.85 -20.58
N SER A 6 -19.16 48.07 -20.84
CA SER A 6 -19.21 49.14 -19.85
C SER A 6 -20.67 49.47 -19.57
N THR A 7 -21.11 49.35 -18.32
CA THR A 7 -22.32 50.00 -17.85
C THR A 7 -22.03 51.50 -17.73
N THR A 8 -21.96 52.20 -18.87
CA THR A 8 -21.86 53.66 -18.97
C THR A 8 -23.18 54.27 -18.52
N GLY A 9 -23.38 54.30 -17.20
CA GLY A 9 -24.42 55.09 -16.57
C GLY A 9 -24.03 56.56 -16.63
N ASP A 10 -24.77 57.35 -17.39
CA ASP A 10 -25.03 58.80 -17.28
C ASP A 10 -23.83 59.79 -17.14
N MET A 11 -22.58 59.34 -17.08
CA MET A 11 -21.38 60.16 -16.99
C MET A 11 -21.16 60.95 -18.29
N MET A 12 -21.06 62.27 -18.22
CA MET A 12 -20.83 63.13 -19.38
C MET A 12 -19.41 62.99 -19.94
N LEU A 13 -18.44 62.64 -19.09
CA LEU A 13 -17.02 62.43 -19.42
C LEU A 13 -16.60 61.01 -19.02
N PRO A 14 -17.12 59.96 -19.69
CA PRO A 14 -16.84 58.58 -19.30
C PRO A 14 -15.32 58.29 -19.42
N PRO A 15 -14.68 57.72 -18.39
CA PRO A 15 -13.26 57.44 -18.44
C PRO A 15 -12.94 56.27 -19.36
N SER A 16 -11.79 56.33 -20.03
CA SER A 16 -11.10 55.12 -20.47
C SER A 16 -10.12 54.67 -19.39
N MET A 17 -9.99 53.36 -19.18
CA MET A 17 -9.04 52.78 -18.22
C MET A 17 -8.21 51.69 -18.87
N VAL A 18 -6.91 51.71 -18.62
CA VAL A 18 -5.94 50.68 -19.01
C VAL A 18 -5.35 50.04 -17.76
N GLU A 19 -5.28 48.72 -17.75
CA GLU A 19 -4.61 47.91 -16.73
C GLU A 19 -3.19 47.56 -17.19
N ASP A 20 -2.23 47.55 -16.28
CA ASP A 20 -0.86 47.09 -16.54
C ASP A 20 -0.34 46.28 -15.33
N PRO A 21 -0.11 44.96 -15.46
CA PRO A 21 -0.39 44.14 -16.64
C PRO A 21 -1.91 44.01 -16.91
N SER A 22 -2.28 43.75 -18.17
CA SER A 22 -3.67 43.41 -18.55
C SER A 22 -3.76 41.96 -19.05
N PRO A 23 -4.57 41.10 -18.41
CA PRO A 23 -5.27 41.30 -17.13
C PRO A 23 -4.31 41.32 -15.93
N LEU A 24 -4.81 41.81 -14.79
CA LEU A 24 -4.06 41.85 -13.53
C LEU A 24 -3.82 40.44 -12.97
N ARG A 25 -2.70 40.25 -12.30
CA ARG A 25 -2.30 38.99 -11.65
C ARG A 25 -2.46 39.06 -10.14
N VAL A 26 -3.00 38.02 -9.52
CA VAL A 26 -3.13 37.92 -8.06
C VAL A 26 -1.78 37.66 -7.38
N SER A 27 -1.55 38.27 -6.22
CA SER A 27 -0.39 37.93 -5.39
C SER A 27 -0.52 36.54 -4.78
N THR A 28 0.61 35.85 -4.63
CA THR A 28 0.72 34.64 -3.81
C THR A 28 1.53 34.94 -2.56
N PHE A 29 1.44 34.09 -1.52
CA PHE A 29 2.26 34.25 -0.31
C PHE A 29 3.78 34.27 -0.59
N ALA A 30 4.22 33.60 -1.67
CA ALA A 30 5.62 33.53 -2.07
C ALA A 30 6.05 34.65 -3.03
N LYS A 31 5.10 35.35 -3.66
CA LYS A 31 5.35 36.33 -4.72
C LYS A 31 4.23 37.38 -4.77
N PRO A 32 4.47 38.61 -4.27
CA PRO A 32 3.54 39.73 -4.48
C PRO A 32 3.57 40.15 -5.95
N GLU A 33 2.39 40.40 -6.51
CA GLU A 33 2.17 40.91 -7.86
C GLU A 33 1.62 42.34 -7.76
N TYR A 34 2.19 43.26 -8.53
CA TYR A 34 1.82 44.67 -8.52
C TYR A 34 1.15 45.06 -9.83
N GLY A 35 0.09 45.85 -9.71
CA GLY A 35 -0.64 46.41 -10.84
C GLY A 35 -0.62 47.93 -10.88
N LYS A 36 -0.98 48.45 -12.04
CA LYS A 36 -1.17 49.86 -12.34
C LYS A 36 -2.48 50.06 -13.10
N LEU A 37 -3.20 51.13 -12.77
CA LEU A 37 -4.40 51.59 -13.47
C LEU A 37 -4.16 52.99 -14.01
N THR A 38 -4.28 53.17 -15.33
CA THR A 38 -4.21 54.48 -15.98
C THR A 38 -5.60 54.87 -16.45
N ILE A 39 -6.17 55.92 -15.87
CA ILE A 39 -7.56 56.36 -16.08
C ILE A 39 -7.55 57.73 -16.76
N THR A 40 -8.21 57.86 -17.90
CA THR A 40 -8.19 59.07 -18.74
C THR A 40 -9.59 59.62 -18.97
N TYR A 41 -9.78 60.90 -18.65
CA TYR A 41 -11.02 61.65 -18.82
C TYR A 41 -10.88 62.74 -19.89
N GLY A 42 -11.99 63.12 -20.54
CA GLY A 42 -12.05 64.30 -21.43
C GLY A 42 -11.73 64.07 -22.91
N LYS A 43 -11.17 62.92 -23.30
CA LYS A 43 -10.99 62.55 -24.73
C LYS A 43 -12.31 62.18 -25.43
N VAL A 44 -13.25 61.66 -24.65
CA VAL A 44 -14.59 61.27 -25.09
C VAL A 44 -15.62 61.92 -24.18
N LYS A 45 -16.84 62.05 -24.71
CA LYS A 45 -18.03 62.45 -23.96
C LYS A 45 -19.12 61.40 -24.20
N ASP A 46 -20.12 61.36 -23.34
CA ASP A 46 -21.37 60.66 -23.64
C ASP A 46 -22.11 61.31 -24.82
N ASP A 47 -22.95 60.56 -25.53
CA ASP A 47 -23.71 61.05 -26.68
C ASP A 47 -24.71 62.17 -26.29
N SER A 48 -25.29 62.11 -25.10
CA SER A 48 -26.21 63.14 -24.56
C SER A 48 -25.52 64.45 -24.19
N ALA A 49 -24.20 64.43 -23.95
CA ALA A 49 -23.43 65.60 -23.57
C ALA A 49 -23.13 66.51 -24.77
N THR A 50 -23.05 67.82 -24.55
CA THR A 50 -22.52 68.78 -25.53
C THR A 50 -21.20 69.34 -25.04
N TRP A 51 -20.25 69.55 -25.96
CA TRP A 51 -19.03 70.30 -25.64
C TRP A 51 -19.37 71.81 -25.57
N PRO A 52 -18.79 72.56 -24.62
CA PRO A 52 -17.86 72.13 -23.58
C PRO A 52 -18.56 71.57 -22.33
N VAL A 53 -17.94 70.61 -21.66
CA VAL A 53 -18.38 70.11 -20.35
C VAL A 53 -17.48 70.72 -19.26
N HIS A 54 -18.09 71.37 -18.28
CA HIS A 54 -17.40 71.87 -17.10
C HIS A 54 -17.39 70.79 -16.01
N CYS A 55 -16.24 70.53 -15.39
CA CYS A 55 -16.07 69.50 -14.35
C CYS A 55 -15.51 70.09 -13.04
N LYS A 56 -16.12 69.76 -11.90
CA LYS A 56 -15.71 70.15 -10.54
C LYS A 56 -14.87 69.10 -9.82
N ARG A 57 -15.13 67.80 -10.06
CA ARG A 57 -14.33 66.70 -9.51
C ARG A 57 -14.46 65.46 -10.40
N PHE A 58 -13.44 64.61 -10.31
CA PHE A 58 -13.57 63.18 -10.55
C PHE A 58 -13.26 62.44 -9.25
N THR A 59 -13.88 61.29 -9.06
CA THR A 59 -13.60 60.38 -7.95
C THR A 59 -13.37 58.99 -8.49
N VAL A 60 -12.39 58.27 -7.95
CA VAL A 60 -12.14 56.85 -8.24
C VAL A 60 -12.06 56.10 -6.93
N SER A 61 -12.89 55.08 -6.77
CA SER A 61 -12.95 54.21 -5.59
C SER A 61 -12.39 52.83 -5.94
N ILE A 62 -11.40 52.40 -5.15
CA ILE A 62 -10.73 51.10 -5.27
C ILE A 62 -11.14 50.23 -4.08
N PRO A 63 -11.90 49.14 -4.28
CA PRO A 63 -12.28 48.23 -3.20
C PRO A 63 -11.07 47.56 -2.52
N THR A 64 -11.08 47.45 -1.20
CA THR A 64 -9.99 46.92 -0.37
C THR A 64 -10.40 45.70 0.45
N GLY A 65 -9.46 44.80 0.69
CA GLY A 65 -9.69 43.55 1.41
C GLY A 65 -9.02 42.34 0.76
N ARG A 66 -9.33 41.14 1.26
CA ARG A 66 -8.73 39.86 0.82
C ARG A 66 -9.62 39.00 -0.09
N GLN A 67 -10.85 39.44 -0.33
CA GLN A 67 -11.83 38.68 -1.12
C GLN A 67 -11.64 38.92 -2.64
N ALA A 68 -12.22 38.03 -3.46
CA ALA A 68 -12.21 38.15 -4.92
C ALA A 68 -12.73 39.50 -5.44
N THR A 69 -13.69 40.11 -4.74
CA THR A 69 -14.30 41.42 -5.06
C THR A 69 -13.47 42.64 -4.67
N ALA A 70 -12.38 42.48 -3.92
CA ALA A 70 -11.47 43.57 -3.54
C ALA A 70 -10.23 43.60 -4.45
N LEU A 71 -9.66 44.77 -4.76
CA LEU A 71 -8.46 44.85 -5.60
C LEU A 71 -7.18 44.54 -4.82
N THR A 72 -7.03 45.14 -3.64
CA THR A 72 -5.82 45.07 -2.80
C THR A 72 -6.15 44.88 -1.33
N SER A 73 -5.29 44.19 -0.57
CA SER A 73 -5.34 44.21 0.90
C SER A 73 -4.47 45.30 1.51
N GLU A 74 -3.61 45.95 0.73
CA GLU A 74 -2.58 46.90 1.18
C GLU A 74 -2.78 48.29 0.55
N PRO A 75 -3.92 48.98 0.80
CA PRO A 75 -4.23 50.26 0.14
C PRO A 75 -3.20 51.35 0.41
N THR A 76 -2.45 51.27 1.51
CA THR A 76 -1.36 52.21 1.87
C THR A 76 -0.21 52.22 0.85
N LEU A 77 -0.05 51.16 0.05
CA LEU A 77 0.96 51.09 -1.02
C LEU A 77 0.57 51.87 -2.27
N ILE A 78 -0.72 52.05 -2.56
CA ILE A 78 -1.17 52.78 -3.74
C ILE A 78 -0.64 54.22 -3.73
N ARG A 79 -0.04 54.62 -4.84
CA ARG A 79 0.39 55.97 -5.20
C ARG A 79 -0.53 56.49 -6.32
N ALA A 80 -0.68 57.81 -6.39
CA ALA A 80 -1.58 58.45 -7.34
C ALA A 80 -0.92 59.71 -7.89
N ASP A 81 -0.74 59.76 -9.20
CA ASP A 81 -0.18 60.90 -9.92
C ASP A 81 -1.18 61.39 -10.97
N ALA A 82 -1.30 62.72 -11.11
CA ALA A 82 -2.20 63.36 -12.06
C ALA A 82 -1.41 64.10 -13.14
N THR A 83 -1.75 63.85 -14.40
CA THR A 83 -1.12 64.47 -15.57
C THR A 83 -2.15 65.26 -16.36
N VAL A 84 -1.85 66.53 -16.60
CA VAL A 84 -2.57 67.42 -17.52
C VAL A 84 -1.55 68.23 -18.34
N PRO A 85 -1.91 68.75 -19.53
CA PRO A 85 -1.02 69.63 -20.28
C PRO A 85 -0.74 70.94 -19.55
N ASP A 86 0.46 71.50 -19.72
CA ASP A 86 0.94 72.70 -19.00
C ASP A 86 0.07 73.95 -19.22
N ASP A 87 -0.60 74.06 -20.37
CA ASP A 87 -1.51 75.17 -20.70
C ASP A 87 -2.90 75.03 -20.05
N LYS A 88 -3.16 73.92 -19.34
CA LYS A 88 -4.43 73.64 -18.67
C LYS A 88 -4.34 73.85 -17.17
N ARG A 89 -5.53 73.95 -16.57
CA ARG A 89 -5.73 74.04 -15.13
C ARG A 89 -5.19 72.77 -14.46
N GLN A 90 -4.26 72.94 -13.53
CA GLN A 90 -3.66 71.87 -12.73
C GLN A 90 -4.68 71.25 -11.77
N TRP A 91 -4.40 70.04 -11.29
CA TRP A 91 -5.33 69.25 -10.49
C TRP A 91 -4.67 68.73 -9.21
N LYS A 92 -5.41 68.85 -8.10
CA LYS A 92 -5.04 68.25 -6.82
C LYS A 92 -5.71 66.89 -6.68
N VAL A 93 -4.96 65.87 -6.26
CA VAL A 93 -5.48 64.55 -5.91
C VAL A 93 -5.51 64.42 -4.37
N ASP A 94 -6.72 64.39 -3.80
CA ASP A 94 -6.96 64.09 -2.39
C ASP A 94 -7.19 62.59 -2.23
N ARG A 95 -6.52 61.96 -1.26
CA ARG A 95 -6.71 60.53 -0.93
C ARG A 95 -7.49 60.39 0.39
N HIS A 96 -8.51 59.54 0.38
CA HIS A 96 -9.21 59.06 1.59
C HIS A 96 -9.15 57.54 1.65
N SER A 97 -9.05 56.94 2.84
CA SER A 97 -8.98 55.48 2.99
C SER A 97 -9.90 55.03 4.12
N SER A 98 -10.75 54.05 3.83
CA SER A 98 -11.62 53.34 4.76
C SER A 98 -11.16 51.87 4.85
N PRO A 99 -11.80 51.01 5.68
CA PRO A 99 -11.49 49.57 5.71
C PRO A 99 -11.76 48.84 4.39
N ASP A 100 -12.81 49.26 3.67
CA ASP A 100 -13.38 48.52 2.53
C ASP A 100 -13.16 49.21 1.17
N GLU A 101 -12.73 50.48 1.14
CA GLU A 101 -12.22 51.13 -0.07
C GLU A 101 -11.18 52.24 0.18
N VAL A 102 -10.37 52.54 -0.84
CA VAL A 102 -9.56 53.77 -0.94
C VAL A 102 -10.05 54.63 -2.10
N VAL A 103 -10.26 55.91 -1.81
CA VAL A 103 -10.90 56.89 -2.68
C VAL A 103 -9.91 57.98 -3.08
N PHE A 104 -9.80 58.23 -4.38
CA PHE A 104 -9.00 59.29 -4.96
C PHE A 104 -9.92 60.36 -5.54
N THR A 105 -9.98 61.53 -4.88
CA THR A 105 -10.78 62.68 -5.33
C THR A 105 -9.87 63.67 -6.05
N CYS A 106 -10.08 63.83 -7.35
CA CYS A 106 -9.33 64.75 -8.20
C CYS A 106 -10.11 66.05 -8.39
N LYS A 107 -9.51 67.21 -8.07
CA LYS A 107 -10.14 68.54 -8.19
C LYS A 107 -9.27 69.52 -8.98
N PRO A 108 -9.83 70.28 -9.93
CA PRO A 108 -9.10 71.31 -10.66
C PRO A 108 -8.89 72.58 -9.80
N GLU A 109 -7.70 73.17 -9.89
CA GLU A 109 -7.31 74.32 -9.06
C GLU A 109 -7.91 75.64 -9.55
N GLY A 110 -8.55 76.40 -8.66
CA GLY A 110 -9.19 77.67 -9.01
C GLY A 110 -10.56 77.55 -9.70
N GLY A 111 -11.24 76.41 -9.53
CA GLY A 111 -12.63 76.19 -9.95
C GLY A 111 -12.78 75.18 -11.10
N PRO A 112 -13.99 75.03 -11.69
CA PRO A 112 -14.28 73.97 -12.65
C PRO A 112 -13.34 73.98 -13.88
N ALA A 113 -12.87 72.82 -14.31
CA ALA A 113 -12.13 72.66 -15.56
C ALA A 113 -13.09 72.59 -16.75
N LYS A 114 -12.66 73.07 -17.92
CA LYS A 114 -13.46 73.06 -19.16
C LYS A 114 -12.88 72.03 -20.14
N PHE A 115 -13.59 70.93 -20.34
CA PHE A 115 -13.27 69.92 -21.36
C PHE A 115 -14.03 70.22 -22.66
N ASP A 116 -13.36 70.04 -23.79
CA ASP A 116 -13.88 70.29 -25.15
C ASP A 116 -13.45 69.23 -26.17
N GLY A 117 -12.90 68.09 -25.69
CA GLY A 117 -12.36 67.02 -26.52
C GLY A 117 -10.92 67.25 -27.02
N SER A 118 -10.34 68.44 -26.88
CA SER A 118 -8.98 68.74 -27.36
C SER A 118 -7.86 68.27 -26.42
N TRP A 119 -8.18 68.03 -25.14
CA TRP A 119 -7.23 67.68 -24.10
C TRP A 119 -7.84 66.69 -23.10
N SER A 120 -6.99 66.08 -22.27
CA SER A 120 -7.41 65.07 -21.29
C SER A 120 -6.75 65.25 -19.94
N PHE A 121 -7.46 64.84 -18.90
CA PHE A 121 -6.92 64.60 -17.56
C PHE A 121 -6.62 63.11 -17.42
N GLN A 122 -5.41 62.77 -16.96
CA GLN A 122 -5.01 61.39 -16.69
C GLN A 122 -4.67 61.21 -15.22
N LEU A 123 -5.26 60.21 -14.58
CA LEU A 123 -4.89 59.74 -13.24
C LEU A 123 -4.18 58.39 -13.39
N GLU A 124 -2.96 58.28 -12.88
CA GLU A 124 -2.24 57.02 -12.78
C GLU A 124 -2.21 56.55 -11.32
N LEU A 125 -2.77 55.37 -11.07
CA LEU A 125 -2.73 54.69 -9.78
C LEU A 125 -1.74 53.52 -9.88
N TRP A 126 -0.64 53.57 -9.13
CA TRP A 126 0.44 52.59 -9.21
C TRP A 126 0.89 52.10 -7.83
N GLY A 127 1.70 51.03 -7.79
CA GLY A 127 2.08 50.38 -6.53
C GLY A 127 0.91 49.61 -5.88
N ILE A 128 -0.07 49.17 -6.68
CA ILE A 128 -1.23 48.43 -6.20
C ILE A 128 -0.82 46.95 -6.05
N GLU A 129 -0.55 46.50 -4.83
CA GLU A 129 -0.35 45.06 -4.57
C GLU A 129 -1.69 44.33 -4.75
N ILE A 130 -1.80 43.48 -5.77
CA ILE A 130 -3.06 42.83 -6.11
C ILE A 130 -3.32 41.68 -5.13
N ASN A 131 -4.50 41.62 -4.52
CA ASN A 131 -4.78 40.59 -3.52
C ASN A 131 -4.82 39.16 -4.13
N GLY A 132 -4.68 38.15 -3.27
CA GLY A 132 -4.66 36.73 -3.66
C GLY A 132 -6.00 36.12 -4.09
N GLY A 133 -7.08 36.90 -4.18
CA GLY A 133 -8.41 36.40 -4.53
C GLY A 133 -8.68 36.56 -6.03
N PRO A 134 -8.63 35.52 -6.88
CA PRO A 134 -8.95 35.64 -8.29
C PRO A 134 -10.44 35.93 -8.51
N GLY A 135 -10.75 36.74 -9.52
CA GLY A 135 -12.13 37.13 -9.83
C GLY A 135 -12.28 38.59 -10.30
N PRO A 136 -13.51 39.01 -10.64
CA PRO A 136 -13.80 40.38 -11.03
C PRO A 136 -13.82 41.32 -9.80
N VAL A 137 -13.32 42.53 -9.99
CA VAL A 137 -13.48 43.66 -9.06
C VAL A 137 -13.98 44.87 -9.83
N ASN A 138 -15.02 45.52 -9.31
CA ASN A 138 -15.58 46.73 -9.89
C ASN A 138 -14.76 47.94 -9.43
N ILE A 139 -14.22 48.70 -10.37
CA ILE A 139 -13.65 50.02 -10.10
C ILE A 139 -14.78 51.03 -10.32
N ALA A 140 -15.21 51.68 -9.24
CA ALA A 140 -16.26 52.68 -9.27
C ALA A 140 -15.66 54.07 -9.47
N TRP A 141 -16.40 54.93 -10.18
CA TRP A 141 -16.02 56.33 -10.38
C TRP A 141 -17.21 57.25 -10.39
N GLU A 142 -16.96 58.50 -9.99
CA GLU A 142 -17.94 59.58 -10.00
C GLU A 142 -17.38 60.81 -10.73
N GLU A 143 -18.26 61.62 -11.29
CA GLU A 143 -17.95 62.95 -11.80
C GLU A 143 -18.95 63.99 -11.28
N SER A 144 -18.53 65.25 -11.19
CA SER A 144 -19.41 66.40 -10.95
C SER A 144 -19.34 67.32 -12.15
N THR A 145 -20.37 67.35 -13.00
CA THR A 145 -20.31 67.99 -14.32
C THR A 145 -21.50 68.89 -14.66
N SER A 146 -21.26 69.88 -15.52
CA SER A 146 -22.27 70.81 -16.06
C SER A 146 -22.00 71.17 -17.52
N THR A 147 -23.05 71.26 -18.34
CA THR A 147 -23.03 71.83 -19.70
C THR A 147 -23.45 73.29 -19.76
N THR A 148 -23.88 73.86 -18.63
CA THR A 148 -24.44 75.24 -18.58
C THR A 148 -23.42 76.32 -18.23
N GLY A 149 -22.16 75.94 -17.99
CA GLY A 149 -21.05 76.85 -17.68
C GLY A 149 -20.40 76.56 -16.33
N ALA A 150 -19.42 77.39 -15.96
CA ALA A 150 -18.67 77.22 -14.69
C ALA A 150 -19.53 77.54 -13.44
N ASP A 151 -20.49 78.47 -13.57
CA ASP A 151 -21.36 78.92 -12.49
C ASP A 151 -22.76 78.25 -12.50
N GLY A 152 -23.00 77.35 -13.45
CA GLY A 152 -24.25 76.62 -13.57
C GLY A 152 -24.45 75.53 -12.52
N PRO A 153 -25.62 74.87 -12.46
CA PRO A 153 -25.82 73.68 -11.65
C PRO A 153 -24.90 72.54 -12.11
N PHE A 154 -24.31 71.82 -11.16
CA PHE A 154 -23.51 70.62 -11.41
C PHE A 154 -24.29 69.41 -10.93
N THR A 155 -24.25 68.34 -11.70
CA THR A 155 -24.87 67.06 -11.36
C THR A 155 -23.79 66.04 -11.08
N GLU A 156 -23.93 65.31 -9.98
CA GLU A 156 -23.09 64.16 -9.66
C GLU A 156 -23.58 62.95 -10.46
N ARG A 157 -22.65 62.24 -11.12
CA ARG A 157 -22.92 61.02 -11.90
C ARG A 157 -21.93 59.95 -11.50
N SER A 158 -22.35 58.70 -11.55
CA SER A 158 -21.54 57.55 -11.15
C SER A 158 -21.57 56.46 -12.21
N GLY A 159 -20.45 55.77 -12.36
CA GLY A 159 -20.31 54.58 -13.19
C GLY A 159 -19.29 53.62 -12.61
N GLY A 160 -18.98 52.56 -13.34
CA GLY A 160 -17.90 51.65 -12.95
C GLY A 160 -17.46 50.76 -14.10
N ARG A 161 -16.35 50.04 -13.89
CA ARG A 161 -15.88 48.99 -14.81
C ARG A 161 -15.31 47.82 -14.01
N ASP A 162 -15.74 46.62 -14.38
CA ASP A 162 -15.15 45.39 -13.87
C ASP A 162 -13.78 45.16 -14.53
N ILE A 163 -12.77 44.89 -13.70
CA ILE A 163 -11.47 44.36 -14.10
C ILE A 163 -11.28 42.96 -13.54
N ILE A 164 -10.59 42.10 -14.28
CA ILE A 164 -10.43 40.69 -13.92
C ILE A 164 -9.03 40.48 -13.36
N LYS A 165 -8.95 40.02 -12.11
CA LYS A 165 -7.72 39.47 -11.55
C LYS A 165 -7.65 37.98 -11.86
N ARG A 166 -6.56 37.54 -12.47
CA ARG A 166 -6.30 36.12 -12.77
C ARG A 166 -5.28 35.53 -11.82
N ASP A 167 -5.51 34.27 -11.48
CA ASP A 167 -4.45 33.39 -11.05
C ASP A 167 -3.74 32.82 -12.29
N ASP A 168 -2.66 33.48 -12.66
CA ASP A 168 -1.70 33.01 -13.67
C ASP A 168 -0.55 32.21 -13.00
N SER A 169 -0.65 31.86 -11.71
CA SER A 169 0.35 31.00 -11.08
C SER A 169 0.22 29.59 -11.64
N PHE A 170 1.03 29.27 -12.64
CA PHE A 170 1.08 27.91 -13.15
C PHE A 170 1.75 27.03 -12.09
N TYR A 171 0.99 26.09 -11.53
CA TYR A 171 1.46 25.07 -10.62
C TYR A 171 0.91 23.68 -10.99
N LEU A 172 1.71 22.67 -10.66
CA LEU A 172 1.43 21.24 -10.83
C LEU A 172 2.21 20.51 -9.72
N HIS A 173 1.52 19.85 -8.80
CA HIS A 173 2.12 19.11 -7.70
C HIS A 173 1.22 17.94 -7.23
N SER A 174 1.69 17.22 -6.21
CA SER A 174 0.95 16.14 -5.53
C SER A 174 0.49 14.96 -6.42
N PHE A 175 1.10 14.76 -7.60
CA PHE A 175 0.75 13.68 -8.53
C PHE A 175 1.09 12.30 -7.94
N ARG A 176 0.06 11.49 -7.70
CA ARG A 176 0.16 10.22 -6.95
C ARG A 176 -0.91 9.21 -7.37
N PRO A 177 -0.65 7.90 -7.29
CA PRO A 177 -1.69 6.89 -7.43
C PRO A 177 -2.54 6.79 -6.15
N ALA A 178 -3.76 6.29 -6.30
CA ALA A 178 -4.64 5.93 -5.19
C ALA A 178 -4.03 4.82 -4.31
N THR A 179 -3.34 3.87 -4.94
CA THR A 179 -2.57 2.81 -4.30
C THR A 179 -1.26 2.59 -5.07
N VAL A 180 -0.15 2.42 -4.37
CA VAL A 180 1.19 2.23 -4.99
C VAL A 180 1.35 0.85 -5.67
N ALA A 181 0.47 -0.09 -5.33
CA ALA A 181 0.34 -1.38 -5.98
C ALA A 181 -1.13 -1.67 -6.30
N ILE A 182 -1.37 -2.34 -7.43
CA ILE A 182 -2.69 -2.84 -7.86
C ILE A 182 -2.59 -4.32 -8.27
N ASN A 183 -3.73 -4.99 -8.38
CA ASN A 183 -3.77 -6.35 -8.93
C ASN A 183 -3.63 -6.31 -10.45
N ARG A 184 -3.05 -7.37 -11.03
CA ARG A 184 -3.04 -7.54 -12.49
C ARG A 184 -4.45 -7.51 -13.08
N ALA A 185 -4.57 -6.96 -14.29
CA ALA A 185 -5.84 -6.74 -14.99
C ALA A 185 -6.82 -5.89 -14.17
N THR A 186 -6.32 -4.79 -13.58
CA THR A 186 -7.16 -3.78 -12.94
C THR A 186 -6.77 -2.37 -13.39
N LYS A 187 -7.68 -1.41 -13.20
CA LYS A 187 -7.47 -0.01 -13.56
C LYS A 187 -6.81 0.75 -12.41
N ALA A 188 -5.84 1.60 -12.73
CA ALA A 188 -5.26 2.52 -11.76
C ALA A 188 -6.05 3.82 -11.70
N THR A 189 -6.18 4.41 -10.51
CA THR A 189 -6.66 5.78 -10.33
C THR A 189 -5.52 6.65 -9.81
N LEU A 190 -5.39 7.86 -10.36
CA LEU A 190 -4.36 8.86 -10.07
C LEU A 190 -5.03 10.16 -9.64
N TYR A 191 -4.34 10.91 -8.78
CA TYR A 191 -4.73 12.23 -8.29
C TYR A 191 -3.61 13.24 -8.50
N TRP A 192 -3.94 14.50 -8.76
CA TRP A 192 -3.00 15.62 -8.76
C TRP A 192 -3.67 16.92 -8.31
N GLU A 193 -2.85 17.90 -7.97
CA GLU A 193 -3.27 19.28 -7.73
C GLU A 193 -2.54 20.19 -8.72
N GLY A 194 -3.26 21.12 -9.32
CA GLY A 194 -2.72 22.01 -10.35
C GLY A 194 -3.68 23.13 -10.72
N THR A 195 -3.17 24.13 -11.42
CA THR A 195 -3.91 25.31 -11.86
C THR A 195 -5.20 24.94 -12.63
N PRO A 196 -6.39 25.43 -12.23
CA PRO A 196 -7.66 24.99 -12.84
C PRO A 196 -7.80 25.25 -14.35
N ASN A 197 -7.11 26.27 -14.88
CA ASN A 197 -7.18 26.69 -16.29
C ASN A 197 -6.08 26.06 -17.17
N ALA A 198 -5.27 25.13 -16.64
CA ALA A 198 -4.27 24.40 -17.44
C ALA A 198 -4.92 23.25 -18.22
N ILE A 199 -4.35 22.93 -19.38
CA ILE A 199 -4.70 21.73 -20.14
C ILE A 199 -3.86 20.57 -19.60
N TYR A 200 -4.50 19.47 -19.21
CA TYR A 200 -3.82 18.28 -18.70
C TYR A 200 -3.90 17.12 -19.70
N THR A 201 -2.77 16.45 -19.89
CA THR A 201 -2.65 15.26 -20.74
C THR A 201 -1.93 14.17 -19.97
N MET A 202 -2.56 13.00 -19.85
CA MET A 202 -1.95 11.82 -19.24
C MET A 202 -1.28 10.97 -20.31
N HIS A 203 0.01 10.70 -20.15
CA HIS A 203 0.81 9.83 -21.01
C HIS A 203 1.06 8.51 -20.29
N TYR A 204 0.67 7.39 -20.88
CA TYR A 204 0.77 6.07 -20.27
C TYR A 204 1.13 5.00 -21.30
N ARG A 205 1.59 3.84 -20.81
CA ARG A 205 1.88 2.67 -21.64
C ARG A 205 0.70 1.69 -21.62
N LYS A 206 0.27 1.25 -22.80
CA LYS A 206 -0.77 0.23 -22.99
C LYS A 206 -0.25 -1.19 -22.73
N PRO A 207 -1.16 -2.17 -22.49
CA PRO A 207 -0.80 -3.59 -22.38
C PRO A 207 -0.07 -4.19 -23.59
N ASP A 208 -0.29 -3.65 -24.80
CA ASP A 208 0.44 -4.05 -26.02
C ASP A 208 1.86 -3.47 -26.11
N GLY A 209 2.27 -2.69 -25.11
CA GLY A 209 3.57 -2.04 -25.02
C GLY A 209 3.67 -0.69 -25.74
N THR A 210 2.62 -0.23 -26.44
CA THR A 210 2.58 1.09 -27.09
C THR A 210 2.37 2.23 -26.08
N GLN A 211 2.68 3.46 -26.47
CA GLN A 211 2.38 4.66 -25.68
C GLN A 211 1.12 5.36 -26.20
N GLU A 212 0.32 5.90 -25.28
CA GLU A 212 -0.84 6.73 -25.61
C GLU A 212 -0.92 7.95 -24.70
N SER A 213 -1.49 9.03 -25.26
CA SER A 213 -1.76 10.29 -24.59
C SER A 213 -3.26 10.56 -24.58
N VAL A 214 -3.86 10.78 -23.41
CA VAL A 214 -5.30 11.07 -23.27
C VAL A 214 -5.52 12.35 -22.45
N PRO A 215 -6.56 13.15 -22.76
CA PRO A 215 -6.92 14.31 -21.92
C PRO A 215 -7.24 13.89 -20.48
N ALA A 216 -6.87 14.75 -19.53
CA ALA A 216 -7.16 14.59 -18.11
C ALA A 216 -7.80 15.88 -17.57
N ALA A 217 -8.57 15.77 -16.48
CA ALA A 217 -9.30 16.92 -15.91
C ALA A 217 -9.61 16.69 -14.42
N ASN A 218 -10.07 17.73 -13.72
CA ASN A 218 -10.68 17.64 -12.38
C ASN A 218 -9.78 17.04 -11.27
N GLY A 219 -8.45 17.01 -11.45
CA GLY A 219 -7.51 16.48 -10.46
C GLY A 219 -7.55 14.96 -10.28
N ILE A 220 -8.28 14.23 -11.14
CA ILE A 220 -8.45 12.77 -11.08
C ILE A 220 -8.41 12.14 -12.47
N TRP A 221 -7.77 10.97 -12.57
CA TRP A 221 -7.75 10.16 -13.80
C TRP A 221 -7.76 8.68 -13.46
N THR A 222 -8.52 7.89 -14.20
CA THR A 222 -8.52 6.42 -14.10
C THR A 222 -8.09 5.86 -15.45
N SER A 223 -7.24 4.82 -15.45
CA SER A 223 -6.68 4.27 -16.68
C SER A 223 -7.78 3.77 -17.64
N PRO A 224 -7.75 4.13 -18.94
CA PRO A 224 -8.69 3.63 -19.93
C PRO A 224 -8.64 2.10 -20.03
N GLU A 225 -7.43 1.56 -20.00
CA GLU A 225 -7.14 0.12 -20.05
C GLU A 225 -6.83 -0.47 -18.66
N GLU A 226 -7.00 -1.78 -18.55
CA GLU A 226 -6.52 -2.57 -17.42
C GLU A 226 -5.01 -2.81 -17.52
N LEU A 227 -4.29 -2.63 -16.42
CA LEU A 227 -2.84 -2.73 -16.40
C LEU A 227 -2.39 -4.17 -16.08
N VAL A 228 -1.48 -4.69 -16.89
CA VAL A 228 -1.00 -6.09 -16.81
C VAL A 228 0.45 -6.23 -16.34
N ASP A 229 1.22 -5.15 -16.42
CA ASP A 229 2.64 -5.05 -16.07
C ASP A 229 2.91 -3.72 -15.36
N ASP A 230 3.99 -3.65 -14.58
CA ASP A 230 4.50 -2.44 -13.94
C ASP A 230 4.63 -1.28 -14.95
N THR A 231 4.10 -0.10 -14.59
CA THR A 231 4.00 1.02 -15.54
C THR A 231 4.34 2.37 -14.93
N SER A 232 5.03 3.20 -15.71
CA SER A 232 5.22 4.62 -15.43
C SER A 232 4.17 5.43 -16.17
N ILE A 233 3.57 6.39 -15.47
CA ILE A 233 2.54 7.29 -16.02
C ILE A 233 3.01 8.72 -15.79
N THR A 234 2.92 9.54 -16.84
CA THR A 234 3.38 10.94 -16.81
C THR A 234 2.22 11.88 -17.08
N LEU A 235 1.95 12.76 -16.12
CA LEU A 235 1.02 13.87 -16.27
C LEU A 235 1.75 15.09 -16.82
N GLN A 236 1.33 15.54 -18.00
CA GLN A 236 1.67 16.86 -18.54
C GLN A 236 0.58 17.85 -18.16
N ALA A 237 0.98 19.04 -17.72
CA ALA A 237 0.13 20.22 -17.66
C ALA A 237 0.70 21.30 -18.59
N GLN A 238 -0.16 22.08 -19.23
CA GLN A 238 0.22 23.20 -20.10
C GLN A 238 -0.64 24.43 -19.83
N MET A 239 -0.02 25.61 -19.71
CA MET A 239 -0.68 26.89 -19.56
C MET A 239 0.05 27.95 -20.40
N GLY A 240 -0.58 28.38 -21.50
CA GLY A 240 0.09 29.21 -22.50
C GLY A 240 1.32 28.49 -23.07
N ASP A 241 2.47 29.15 -23.01
CA ASP A 241 3.75 28.62 -23.46
C ASP A 241 4.48 27.80 -22.38
N GLU A 242 4.04 27.83 -21.11
CA GLU A 242 4.68 27.05 -20.05
C GLU A 242 4.10 25.62 -19.97
N THR A 243 4.97 24.62 -19.88
CA THR A 243 4.60 23.20 -19.77
C THR A 243 5.37 22.57 -18.61
N ARG A 244 4.69 21.77 -17.79
CA ARG A 244 5.27 21.02 -16.66
C ARG A 244 4.87 19.56 -16.70
N TYR A 245 5.73 18.72 -16.16
CA TYR A 245 5.57 17.26 -16.13
C TYR A 245 5.75 16.73 -14.71
N LEU A 246 4.95 15.75 -14.34
CA LEU A 246 5.20 14.88 -13.20
C LEU A 246 5.04 13.43 -13.63
N THR A 247 5.90 12.55 -13.14
CA THR A 247 5.84 11.11 -13.43
C THR A 247 5.65 10.34 -12.13
N THR A 248 4.78 9.34 -12.17
CA THR A 248 4.59 8.39 -11.08
C THR A 248 4.72 6.96 -11.62
N TYR A 249 4.88 6.00 -10.71
CA TYR A 249 5.04 4.59 -11.04
C TYR A 249 4.02 3.77 -10.23
N ILE A 250 3.41 2.79 -10.89
CA ILE A 250 2.47 1.86 -10.28
C ILE A 250 3.03 0.46 -10.43
N LYS A 251 3.13 -0.26 -9.31
CA LYS A 251 3.43 -1.68 -9.31
C LYS A 251 2.17 -2.48 -9.63
N VAL A 252 2.27 -3.41 -10.57
CA VAL A 252 1.21 -4.38 -10.86
C VAL A 252 1.62 -5.71 -10.27
N ASN A 253 0.83 -6.20 -9.31
CA ASN A 253 1.03 -7.51 -8.71
C ASN A 253 0.73 -8.59 -9.77
N ASN A 254 1.79 -9.05 -10.44
CA ASN A 254 1.78 -10.15 -11.41
C ASN A 254 2.28 -11.44 -10.71
N PRO A 255 1.41 -12.21 -10.03
CA PRO A 255 1.79 -13.52 -9.52
C PRO A 255 2.03 -14.49 -10.68
N ASP A 256 3.15 -15.21 -10.67
CA ASP A 256 3.52 -16.14 -11.74
C ASP A 256 2.42 -17.20 -12.01
N LEU A 257 1.75 -17.66 -10.94
CA LEU A 257 0.56 -18.51 -10.99
C LEU A 257 -0.40 -18.18 -9.84
N ALA A 258 -1.62 -17.73 -10.14
CA ALA A 258 -2.71 -17.62 -9.19
C ALA A 258 -3.70 -18.79 -9.38
N VAL A 259 -3.60 -19.81 -8.54
CA VAL A 259 -4.37 -21.06 -8.68
C VAL A 259 -5.45 -21.17 -7.60
N THR A 260 -6.71 -21.02 -7.98
CA THR A 260 -7.85 -21.14 -7.07
C THR A 260 -8.33 -22.58 -6.86
N SER A 261 -8.10 -23.46 -7.84
CA SER A 261 -8.28 -24.91 -7.70
C SER A 261 -7.43 -25.68 -8.71
N ILE A 262 -6.94 -26.86 -8.32
CA ILE A 262 -6.39 -27.87 -9.23
C ILE A 262 -7.31 -29.08 -9.14
N ALA A 263 -7.91 -29.46 -10.27
CA ALA A 263 -8.73 -30.65 -10.38
C ALA A 263 -8.08 -31.62 -11.38
N ALA A 264 -8.18 -32.93 -11.12
CA ALA A 264 -7.78 -33.93 -12.09
C ALA A 264 -8.81 -33.96 -13.25
N PRO A 265 -8.37 -34.19 -14.51
CA PRO A 265 -9.23 -33.99 -15.70
C PRO A 265 -10.43 -34.96 -15.81
N ALA A 266 -10.44 -36.04 -15.03
CA ALA A 266 -11.58 -36.92 -14.86
C ALA A 266 -11.57 -37.54 -13.46
N ALA A 267 -12.73 -37.97 -12.97
CA ALA A 267 -12.84 -38.69 -11.70
C ALA A 267 -11.93 -39.93 -11.69
N GLY A 268 -11.03 -40.01 -10.71
CA GLY A 268 -10.02 -41.08 -10.62
C GLY A 268 -8.70 -40.82 -11.37
N SER A 269 -8.56 -39.68 -12.05
CA SER A 269 -7.25 -39.24 -12.60
C SER A 269 -6.31 -38.74 -11.48
N ALA A 270 -5.01 -38.63 -11.79
CA ALA A 270 -3.99 -38.22 -10.83
C ALA A 270 -3.47 -36.79 -11.10
N ILE A 271 -3.20 -36.05 -10.03
CA ILE A 271 -2.37 -34.84 -10.05
C ILE A 271 -0.93 -35.26 -9.68
N SER A 272 0.02 -34.95 -10.54
CA SER A 272 1.43 -35.38 -10.40
C SER A 272 2.37 -34.18 -10.26
N VAL A 273 2.91 -33.97 -9.06
CA VAL A 273 3.94 -32.95 -8.81
C VAL A 273 5.32 -33.59 -8.95
N LYS A 274 6.01 -33.32 -10.06
CA LYS A 274 7.30 -33.97 -10.40
C LYS A 274 8.48 -33.60 -9.50
N ASN A 275 8.35 -32.56 -8.69
CA ASN A 275 9.37 -32.09 -7.76
C ASN A 275 8.73 -31.94 -6.36
N THR A 276 9.24 -31.04 -5.52
CA THR A 276 8.64 -30.68 -4.23
C THR A 276 7.27 -30.02 -4.37
N LEU A 277 6.35 -30.34 -3.45
CA LEU A 277 5.15 -29.55 -3.15
C LEU A 277 5.32 -28.96 -1.74
N SER A 278 5.51 -27.65 -1.66
CA SER A 278 5.55 -26.89 -0.41
C SER A 278 4.31 -26.01 -0.31
N LEU A 279 3.68 -26.00 0.86
CA LEU A 279 2.57 -25.11 1.22
C LEU A 279 3.06 -24.19 2.33
N GLN A 280 3.18 -22.89 2.03
CA GLN A 280 3.63 -21.85 2.95
C GLN A 280 2.47 -20.92 3.32
N ASP A 281 2.54 -20.37 4.54
CA ASP A 281 1.66 -19.35 5.12
C ASP A 281 0.15 -19.61 5.21
N LYS A 282 -0.48 -20.53 4.44
CA LYS A 282 -1.87 -20.98 4.67
C LYS A 282 -2.20 -22.41 4.25
N ALA A 283 -3.06 -22.99 5.11
CA ALA A 283 -3.92 -24.15 4.92
C ALA A 283 -3.26 -25.54 4.82
N SER A 284 -3.61 -26.37 5.80
CA SER A 284 -3.44 -27.82 5.83
C SER A 284 -3.86 -28.48 4.50
N LEU A 285 -3.03 -29.40 3.98
CA LEU A 285 -3.37 -30.15 2.78
C LEU A 285 -4.53 -31.11 3.08
N ASN A 286 -5.69 -30.89 2.46
CA ASN A 286 -6.75 -31.89 2.41
C ASN A 286 -6.93 -32.43 0.99
N ILE A 287 -6.86 -33.76 0.83
CA ILE A 287 -7.08 -34.45 -0.44
C ILE A 287 -8.50 -35.05 -0.41
N PRO A 288 -9.51 -34.44 -1.05
CA PRO A 288 -10.92 -34.79 -0.84
C PRO A 288 -11.30 -36.17 -1.38
N ALA A 289 -12.29 -36.80 -0.74
CA ALA A 289 -12.64 -38.21 -0.90
C ALA A 289 -13.01 -38.70 -2.31
N ASN A 290 -13.43 -37.80 -3.20
CA ASN A 290 -14.05 -38.12 -4.50
C ASN A 290 -13.26 -37.55 -5.71
N GLY A 291 -12.06 -36.98 -5.51
CA GLY A 291 -11.42 -36.10 -6.51
C GLY A 291 -10.33 -36.69 -7.40
N GLY A 292 -9.55 -37.67 -6.92
CA GLY A 292 -8.38 -38.20 -7.65
C GLY A 292 -7.26 -38.65 -6.72
N GLN A 293 -6.14 -39.07 -7.31
CA GLN A 293 -4.90 -39.40 -6.60
C GLN A 293 -3.95 -38.20 -6.61
N LEU A 294 -3.28 -37.90 -5.50
CA LEU A 294 -2.13 -36.99 -5.50
C LEU A 294 -0.84 -37.81 -5.43
N THR A 295 0.07 -37.56 -6.37
CA THR A 295 1.41 -38.16 -6.40
C THR A 295 2.46 -37.06 -6.37
N VAL A 296 3.26 -37.03 -5.30
CA VAL A 296 4.39 -36.09 -5.15
C VAL A 296 5.70 -36.86 -5.32
N TYR A 297 6.47 -36.50 -6.34
CA TYR A 297 7.73 -37.20 -6.66
C TYR A 297 8.91 -36.66 -5.85
N GLY A 298 8.87 -35.40 -5.40
CA GLY A 298 9.81 -34.82 -4.43
C GLY A 298 9.29 -34.89 -2.99
N ALA A 299 9.72 -33.92 -2.18
CA ALA A 299 9.23 -33.73 -0.82
C ALA A 299 7.80 -33.17 -0.80
N LEU A 300 7.05 -33.51 0.25
CA LEU A 300 5.79 -32.87 0.61
C LEU A 300 5.96 -32.18 1.96
N THR A 301 5.86 -30.86 1.96
CA THR A 301 6.06 -30.03 3.16
C THR A 301 4.84 -29.17 3.41
N ALA A 302 4.25 -29.28 4.60
CA ALA A 302 3.11 -28.49 5.05
C ALA A 302 3.54 -27.62 6.25
N GLU A 303 3.93 -26.39 5.96
CA GLU A 303 4.38 -25.41 6.95
C GLU A 303 3.19 -24.59 7.46
N ALA A 304 3.23 -24.20 8.73
CA ALA A 304 2.18 -23.45 9.41
C ALA A 304 2.65 -22.03 9.74
N ALA A 305 1.80 -21.04 9.51
CA ALA A 305 1.87 -19.85 10.36
C ALA A 305 1.56 -20.28 11.80
N ALA A 306 2.23 -19.72 12.81
CA ALA A 306 2.37 -20.17 14.22
C ALA A 306 1.08 -20.31 15.08
N THR A 307 -0.01 -20.82 14.51
CA THR A 307 -1.34 -21.02 15.09
C THR A 307 -1.66 -22.51 15.02
N ALA A 308 -1.99 -23.12 16.16
CA ALA A 308 -2.26 -24.56 16.23
C ALA A 308 -3.35 -25.02 15.24
N GLY A 309 -3.11 -26.14 14.54
CA GLY A 309 -4.02 -26.74 13.56
C GLY A 309 -3.79 -26.37 12.09
N GLN A 310 -2.78 -25.55 11.78
CA GLN A 310 -2.24 -25.37 10.41
C GLN A 310 -1.05 -26.32 10.18
N GLY A 311 -0.57 -26.49 8.94
CA GLY A 311 0.54 -27.42 8.63
C GLY A 311 0.18 -28.91 8.71
N LYS A 312 -1.11 -29.25 8.83
CA LYS A 312 -1.60 -30.64 8.88
C LYS A 312 -1.66 -31.27 7.48
N VAL A 313 -1.33 -32.56 7.38
CA VAL A 313 -1.57 -33.37 6.17
C VAL A 313 -2.75 -34.32 6.43
N THR A 314 -3.85 -34.13 5.70
CA THR A 314 -5.05 -34.99 5.78
C THR A 314 -5.33 -35.66 4.43
N THR A 315 -5.44 -36.99 4.43
CA THR A 315 -5.67 -37.77 3.20
C THR A 315 -7.05 -38.42 3.21
N ASP A 316 -8.07 -37.73 2.68
CA ASP A 316 -9.38 -38.34 2.37
C ASP A 316 -9.36 -39.09 1.03
N GLY A 317 -8.31 -38.94 0.21
CA GLY A 317 -8.04 -39.70 -1.01
C GLY A 317 -6.69 -40.45 -0.95
N PRO A 318 -6.33 -41.24 -1.98
CA PRO A 318 -5.02 -41.88 -2.05
C PRO A 318 -3.89 -40.84 -2.21
N LEU A 319 -2.88 -40.91 -1.35
CA LEU A 319 -1.66 -40.11 -1.45
C LEU A 319 -0.46 -41.04 -1.65
N THR A 320 0.39 -40.71 -2.63
CA THR A 320 1.70 -41.34 -2.81
C THR A 320 2.78 -40.27 -2.78
N THR A 321 3.77 -40.39 -1.89
CA THR A 321 4.95 -39.52 -1.89
C THR A 321 6.23 -40.32 -2.08
N ASN A 322 7.13 -39.85 -2.94
CA ASN A 322 8.44 -40.50 -3.13
C ASN A 322 9.53 -39.89 -2.25
N GLY A 323 9.42 -38.59 -1.93
CA GLY A 323 10.26 -37.92 -0.94
C GLY A 323 9.67 -37.92 0.48
N PRO A 324 10.28 -37.16 1.41
CA PRO A 324 9.81 -37.04 2.79
C PRO A 324 8.42 -36.39 2.87
N ILE A 325 7.73 -36.67 3.98
CA ILE A 325 6.56 -35.90 4.44
C ILE A 325 6.96 -35.18 5.72
N GLU A 326 6.87 -33.85 5.71
CA GLU A 326 7.10 -33.01 6.88
C GLU A 326 5.86 -32.16 7.17
N ALA A 327 5.31 -32.32 8.37
CA ALA A 327 4.11 -31.64 8.83
C ALA A 327 4.37 -30.98 10.20
N GLU A 328 4.08 -29.68 10.32
CA GLU A 328 4.22 -28.93 11.58
C GLU A 328 3.09 -29.18 12.59
N ASP A 329 2.09 -29.97 12.21
CA ASP A 329 1.05 -30.51 13.09
C ASP A 329 1.04 -32.04 12.93
N SER A 330 -0.06 -32.59 12.44
CA SER A 330 -0.34 -34.02 12.40
C SER A 330 -0.39 -34.55 10.97
N VAL A 331 -0.10 -35.86 10.82
CA VAL A 331 -0.40 -36.61 9.60
C VAL A 331 -1.58 -37.52 9.89
N THR A 332 -2.72 -37.26 9.24
CA THR A 332 -3.97 -37.99 9.45
C THR A 332 -4.43 -38.69 8.16
N ILE A 333 -4.57 -40.01 8.22
CA ILE A 333 -5.13 -40.82 7.14
C ILE A 333 -6.58 -41.12 7.50
N ALA A 334 -7.52 -40.64 6.69
CA ALA A 334 -8.94 -40.77 6.94
C ALA A 334 -9.48 -42.17 6.62
N ALA A 335 -10.74 -42.41 7.00
CA ALA A 335 -11.28 -43.76 7.01
C ALA A 335 -11.39 -44.37 5.59
N GLY A 336 -10.82 -45.57 5.41
CA GLY A 336 -10.85 -46.31 4.14
C GLY A 336 -9.78 -45.88 3.11
N LYS A 337 -8.78 -45.08 3.52
CA LYS A 337 -7.80 -44.45 2.63
C LYS A 337 -6.38 -44.97 2.86
N THR A 338 -5.53 -44.80 1.85
CA THR A 338 -4.16 -45.35 1.84
C THR A 338 -3.17 -44.22 1.63
N LEU A 339 -2.16 -44.18 2.49
CA LEU A 339 -0.95 -43.41 2.28
C LEU A 339 0.20 -44.38 2.03
N THR A 340 0.91 -44.17 0.94
CA THR A 340 2.17 -44.85 0.63
C THR A 340 3.27 -43.80 0.53
N THR A 341 4.35 -43.95 1.30
CA THR A 341 5.52 -43.09 1.15
C THR A 341 6.82 -43.87 1.03
N ASN A 342 7.71 -43.40 0.15
CA ASN A 342 9.07 -43.93 0.04
C ASN A 342 10.07 -43.19 0.92
N GLY A 343 9.73 -41.99 1.40
CA GLY A 343 10.56 -41.18 2.29
C GLY A 343 10.21 -41.34 3.78
N PRO A 344 10.92 -40.61 4.67
CA PRO A 344 10.56 -40.51 6.08
C PRO A 344 9.25 -39.73 6.28
N ILE A 345 8.58 -39.98 7.41
CA ILE A 345 7.48 -39.14 7.91
C ILE A 345 7.94 -38.43 9.18
N LYS A 346 7.80 -37.10 9.22
CA LYS A 346 8.02 -36.26 10.39
C LYS A 346 6.73 -35.47 10.67
N ALA A 347 6.17 -35.67 11.86
CA ALA A 347 5.04 -34.90 12.39
C ALA A 347 5.44 -34.25 13.71
N GLU A 348 5.27 -32.93 13.84
CA GLU A 348 5.57 -32.21 15.09
C GLU A 348 4.49 -32.41 16.17
N ASP A 349 3.34 -33.01 15.83
CA ASP A 349 2.37 -33.61 16.75
C ASP A 349 2.27 -35.14 16.51
N SER A 350 1.21 -35.62 15.84
CA SER A 350 0.80 -37.02 15.86
C SER A 350 0.66 -37.65 14.46
N VAL A 351 0.84 -38.97 14.38
CA VAL A 351 0.52 -39.76 13.17
C VAL A 351 -0.67 -40.67 13.45
N THR A 352 -1.80 -40.39 12.80
CA THR A 352 -3.07 -41.08 13.04
C THR A 352 -3.57 -41.80 11.78
N ILE A 353 -3.88 -43.09 11.92
CA ILE A 353 -4.53 -43.92 10.89
C ILE A 353 -5.94 -44.27 11.36
N ALA A 354 -6.96 -43.69 10.72
CA ALA A 354 -8.36 -44.00 11.00
C ALA A 354 -8.77 -45.40 10.45
N ALA A 355 -10.02 -45.81 10.69
CA ALA A 355 -10.57 -47.10 10.28
C ALA A 355 -10.49 -47.37 8.74
N GLY A 356 -10.81 -48.56 8.25
CA GLY A 356 -10.64 -48.92 6.81
C GLY A 356 -9.27 -49.47 6.35
N LYS A 357 -8.24 -48.68 5.98
CA LYS A 357 -7.03 -49.16 5.23
C LYS A 357 -5.63 -48.82 5.83
N THR A 358 -4.59 -49.39 5.22
CA THR A 358 -3.14 -49.44 5.59
C THR A 358 -2.33 -48.16 5.33
N LEU A 359 -1.31 -47.92 6.18
CA LEU A 359 -0.13 -47.07 5.91
C LEU A 359 1.09 -47.95 5.61
N THR A 360 1.76 -47.67 4.49
CA THR A 360 3.07 -48.23 4.16
C THR A 360 4.10 -47.12 4.01
N THR A 361 5.18 -47.19 4.77
CA THR A 361 6.35 -46.30 4.60
C THR A 361 7.64 -47.11 4.46
N ASN A 362 8.47 -46.73 3.49
CA ASN A 362 9.83 -47.27 3.35
C ASN A 362 10.86 -46.52 4.20
N GLY A 363 10.58 -45.30 4.64
CA GLY A 363 11.41 -44.53 5.56
C GLY A 363 11.07 -44.73 7.04
N PRO A 364 11.77 -44.02 7.94
CA PRO A 364 11.40 -43.93 9.35
C PRO A 364 10.14 -43.10 9.59
N ILE A 365 9.51 -43.27 10.75
CA ILE A 365 8.48 -42.36 11.28
C ILE A 365 9.01 -41.67 12.54
N LYS A 366 8.90 -40.34 12.60
CA LYS A 366 9.04 -39.53 13.82
C LYS A 366 7.75 -38.76 14.08
N ALA A 367 7.18 -38.91 15.28
CA ALA A 367 6.01 -38.16 15.74
C ALA A 367 6.27 -37.65 17.16
N ASN A 368 6.13 -36.36 17.45
CA ASN A 368 6.48 -35.86 18.79
C ASN A 368 5.46 -36.24 19.88
N ASP A 369 4.21 -36.56 19.53
CA ASP A 369 3.23 -37.07 20.48
C ASP A 369 3.04 -38.58 20.35
N HIS A 370 2.07 -39.01 19.53
CA HIS A 370 1.60 -40.38 19.50
C HIS A 370 1.46 -40.94 18.08
N VAL A 371 1.46 -42.27 18.00
CA VAL A 371 1.11 -43.02 16.77
C VAL A 371 -0.10 -43.89 17.07
N THR A 372 -1.22 -43.60 16.41
CA THR A 372 -2.50 -44.31 16.61
C THR A 372 -2.92 -45.06 15.34
N ILE A 373 -3.19 -46.35 15.49
CA ILE A 373 -3.61 -47.27 14.42
C ILE A 373 -4.97 -47.85 14.80
N GLY A 374 -6.05 -47.38 14.15
CA GLY A 374 -7.41 -47.87 14.43
C GLY A 374 -7.61 -49.38 14.15
N PRO A 375 -8.81 -49.92 14.41
CA PRO A 375 -9.10 -51.34 14.18
C PRO A 375 -9.18 -51.72 12.68
N GLY A 376 -8.82 -52.97 12.36
CA GLY A 376 -8.86 -53.54 11.00
C GLY A 376 -7.67 -53.16 10.10
N LYS A 377 -6.47 -52.95 10.67
CA LYS A 377 -5.35 -52.19 10.07
C LYS A 377 -4.03 -52.96 10.07
N SER A 378 -3.16 -52.52 9.16
CA SER A 378 -1.72 -52.69 9.29
C SER A 378 -1.01 -51.35 9.17
N LEU A 379 0.00 -51.14 10.03
CA LEU A 379 1.08 -50.18 9.79
C LEU A 379 2.32 -50.98 9.37
N THR A 380 2.85 -50.71 8.18
CA THR A 380 4.12 -51.29 7.70
C THR A 380 5.18 -50.21 7.59
N VAL A 381 6.25 -50.31 8.38
CA VAL A 381 7.39 -49.39 8.38
C VAL A 381 8.67 -50.18 8.12
N ASN A 382 9.37 -49.88 7.03
CA ASN A 382 10.66 -50.52 6.75
C ASN A 382 11.85 -49.83 7.47
N GLY A 383 11.67 -48.59 7.96
CA GLY A 383 12.58 -47.92 8.89
C GLY A 383 12.21 -48.07 10.39
N PRO A 384 12.89 -47.34 11.29
CA PRO A 384 12.49 -47.21 12.70
C PRO A 384 11.23 -46.35 12.87
N VAL A 385 10.52 -46.56 13.99
CA VAL A 385 9.46 -45.66 14.48
C VAL A 385 9.94 -45.04 15.78
N SER A 386 9.87 -43.71 15.92
CA SER A 386 10.25 -42.98 17.15
C SER A 386 9.16 -41.98 17.53
N LEU A 387 8.79 -41.96 18.80
CA LEU A 387 7.79 -41.05 19.34
C LEU A 387 8.02 -40.72 20.81
N ASN A 388 7.48 -39.63 21.33
CA ASN A 388 7.76 -39.22 22.72
C ASN A 388 6.68 -39.65 23.74
N LYS A 389 5.46 -40.02 23.32
CA LYS A 389 4.41 -40.48 24.26
C LYS A 389 3.97 -41.92 24.08
N ASN A 390 2.93 -42.21 23.29
CA ASN A 390 2.26 -43.52 23.32
C ASN A 390 2.04 -44.13 21.93
N VAL A 391 2.17 -45.46 21.84
CA VAL A 391 1.79 -46.23 20.66
C VAL A 391 0.44 -46.91 20.91
N GLY A 392 -0.60 -46.48 20.19
CA GLY A 392 -1.92 -47.10 20.23
C GLY A 392 -2.16 -48.02 19.04
N ILE A 393 -1.87 -49.32 19.19
CA ILE A 393 -2.14 -50.34 18.17
C ILE A 393 -3.41 -51.11 18.54
N TRP A 394 -4.43 -51.06 17.69
CA TRP A 394 -5.65 -51.85 17.86
C TRP A 394 -5.72 -53.08 16.92
N ASP A 395 -4.68 -53.32 16.12
CA ASP A 395 -4.59 -54.43 15.16
C ASP A 395 -3.12 -54.77 14.81
N GLY A 396 -2.71 -54.78 13.53
CA GLY A 396 -1.37 -55.18 13.09
C GLY A 396 -0.32 -54.06 13.05
N LEU A 397 0.87 -54.31 13.63
CA LEU A 397 2.07 -53.49 13.48
C LEU A 397 3.25 -54.31 12.96
N THR A 398 3.80 -53.90 11.82
CA THR A 398 5.02 -54.48 11.23
C THR A 398 6.08 -53.39 11.07
N VAL A 399 7.14 -53.42 11.88
CA VAL A 399 8.22 -52.42 11.83
C VAL A 399 9.57 -53.11 11.80
N LYS A 400 10.37 -52.89 10.75
CA LYS A 400 11.68 -53.53 10.59
C LYS A 400 12.81 -52.85 11.37
N GLY A 401 12.80 -51.53 11.53
CA GLY A 401 13.93 -50.77 12.09
C GLY A 401 13.91 -50.51 13.61
N GLY A 402 13.05 -51.16 14.39
CA GLY A 402 12.85 -50.85 15.83
C GLY A 402 11.72 -49.85 16.10
N VAL A 403 11.20 -49.83 17.33
CA VAL A 403 10.20 -48.87 17.82
C VAL A 403 10.74 -48.29 19.11
N ASN A 404 10.87 -46.97 19.18
CA ASN A 404 11.32 -46.23 20.35
C ASN A 404 10.20 -45.33 20.86
N VAL A 405 10.01 -45.31 22.18
CA VAL A 405 9.07 -44.46 22.91
C VAL A 405 9.88 -43.69 23.96
N ASP A 406 9.83 -42.36 23.91
CA ASP A 406 10.63 -41.46 24.77
C ASP A 406 12.14 -41.81 24.74
N GLY A 407 12.65 -42.10 23.54
CA GLY A 407 14.02 -42.55 23.31
C GLY A 407 14.33 -44.00 23.75
N LEU A 408 13.41 -44.70 24.41
CA LEU A 408 13.60 -46.06 24.92
C LEU A 408 13.03 -47.12 23.96
N PRO A 409 13.73 -48.25 23.71
CA PRO A 409 13.23 -49.29 22.83
C PRO A 409 12.04 -50.04 23.44
N VAL A 410 10.98 -50.22 22.65
CA VAL A 410 9.79 -50.98 23.04
C VAL A 410 10.05 -52.49 22.91
N LEU A 411 9.66 -53.25 23.93
CA LEU A 411 9.74 -54.71 23.94
C LEU A 411 8.84 -55.32 22.86
N ARG A 412 9.38 -56.29 22.12
CA ARG A 412 8.67 -57.04 21.07
C ARG A 412 8.75 -58.54 21.30
N SER A 413 7.84 -59.28 20.66
CA SER A 413 7.97 -60.73 20.54
C SER A 413 9.31 -61.07 19.86
N GLY A 414 10.11 -61.92 20.50
CA GLY A 414 11.48 -62.26 20.07
C GLY A 414 12.60 -61.48 20.76
N ASN A 415 12.31 -60.41 21.53
CA ASN A 415 13.34 -59.75 22.33
C ASN A 415 13.78 -60.65 23.49
N LEU A 416 15.09 -60.75 23.72
CA LEU A 416 15.66 -61.42 24.88
C LEU A 416 15.65 -60.46 26.09
N VAL A 417 15.01 -60.90 27.17
CA VAL A 417 14.97 -60.17 28.45
C VAL A 417 15.93 -60.87 29.41
N HIS A 418 17.09 -60.26 29.67
CA HIS A 418 18.09 -60.83 30.57
C HIS A 418 17.80 -60.38 32.01
N ILE A 419 17.35 -61.30 32.85
CA ILE A 419 17.11 -61.08 34.27
C ILE A 419 18.27 -61.69 35.05
N SER A 420 19.15 -60.88 35.63
CA SER A 420 20.28 -61.36 36.42
C SER A 420 20.12 -61.07 37.92
N ASN A 421 20.54 -62.04 38.74
CA ASN A 421 20.62 -61.91 40.18
C ASN A 421 22.10 -62.01 40.60
N ARG A 422 22.60 -60.97 41.28
CA ARG A 422 24.03 -60.83 41.59
C ARG A 422 24.59 -61.89 42.56
N TYR A 423 23.75 -62.75 43.16
CA TYR A 423 24.17 -63.69 44.21
C TYR A 423 24.06 -65.18 43.88
N HIS A 424 23.55 -65.56 42.70
CA HIS A 424 23.60 -66.95 42.23
C HIS A 424 23.93 -67.00 40.74
N GLY A 425 25.09 -67.59 40.41
CA GLY A 425 25.50 -67.91 39.04
C GLY A 425 24.76 -69.12 38.48
N GLN A 426 23.44 -69.01 38.36
CA GLN A 426 22.61 -69.97 37.64
C GLN A 426 21.85 -69.23 36.55
N TYR A 427 22.10 -69.65 35.31
CA TYR A 427 21.28 -69.27 34.16
C TYR A 427 19.88 -69.90 34.32
N LEU A 428 18.86 -69.19 33.83
CA LEU A 428 17.50 -69.72 33.71
C LEU A 428 17.24 -70.09 32.24
N ASP A 429 17.83 -71.19 31.80
CA ASP A 429 17.47 -71.88 30.57
C ASP A 429 16.28 -72.82 30.83
N GLY A 430 15.07 -72.24 30.83
CA GLY A 430 13.83 -72.98 31.10
C GLY A 430 12.65 -72.49 30.25
N GLU A 431 12.32 -73.24 29.20
CA GLU A 431 11.07 -73.05 28.46
C GLU A 431 9.85 -73.49 29.30
N GLY A 432 8.85 -72.61 29.45
CA GLY A 432 7.48 -72.98 29.82
C GLY A 432 7.09 -72.91 31.31
N GLY A 433 6.41 -71.83 31.71
CA GLY A 433 5.61 -71.78 32.95
C GLY A 433 5.53 -70.40 33.63
N PRO A 434 4.34 -69.82 33.87
CA PRO A 434 4.20 -68.44 34.35
C PRO A 434 4.13 -68.33 35.89
N TYR A 435 5.01 -68.98 36.65
CA TYR A 435 5.07 -68.83 38.11
C TYR A 435 6.50 -68.84 38.67
N VAL A 436 6.99 -67.65 39.06
CA VAL A 436 8.21 -67.50 39.87
C VAL A 436 7.83 -67.67 41.34
N ARG A 437 8.23 -68.79 41.95
CA ARG A 437 8.03 -69.03 43.39
C ARG A 437 9.28 -68.61 44.17
N THR A 438 9.24 -67.46 44.84
CA THR A 438 10.33 -67.01 45.70
C THR A 438 10.42 -67.85 46.97
N VAL A 439 11.60 -68.42 47.24
CA VAL A 439 11.94 -69.00 48.55
C VAL A 439 12.75 -67.96 49.32
N PRO A 440 12.36 -67.56 50.55
CA PRO A 440 13.17 -66.65 51.35
C PRO A 440 14.50 -67.31 51.74
N SER A 441 15.63 -66.67 51.42
CA SER A 441 16.92 -67.10 51.95
C SER A 441 17.00 -66.76 53.45
N PRO A 442 17.39 -67.71 54.33
CA PRO A 442 17.56 -67.45 55.77
C PRO A 442 18.85 -66.65 56.01
N GLY A 443 18.83 -65.35 55.71
CA GLY A 443 20.01 -64.50 55.81
C GLY A 443 19.82 -62.98 55.68
N GLY A 444 18.58 -62.48 55.56
CA GLY A 444 18.25 -61.05 55.69
C GLY A 444 18.86 -60.08 54.66
N ARG A 445 19.56 -60.57 53.62
CA ARG A 445 20.12 -59.74 52.55
C ARG A 445 19.10 -59.58 51.43
N ALA A 446 18.74 -58.33 51.12
CA ALA A 446 17.84 -58.02 50.02
C ALA A 446 18.46 -58.39 48.66
N SER A 447 17.80 -59.27 47.91
CA SER A 447 18.18 -59.61 46.53
C SER A 447 18.09 -58.37 45.64
N ARG A 448 19.23 -57.86 45.17
CA ARG A 448 19.27 -56.87 44.10
C ARG A 448 19.19 -57.58 42.75
N TRP A 449 18.03 -57.48 42.13
CA TRP A 449 17.79 -57.88 40.74
C TRP A 449 18.21 -56.75 39.80
N SER A 450 18.75 -57.13 38.64
CA SER A 450 19.05 -56.20 37.55
C SER A 450 18.44 -56.73 36.26
N LEU A 451 17.69 -55.86 35.58
CA LEU A 451 17.04 -56.13 34.31
C LEU A 451 17.89 -55.50 33.20
N PHE A 452 18.34 -56.31 32.25
CA PHE A 452 19.07 -55.84 31.08
C PHE A 452 18.30 -56.23 29.81
N LEU A 453 18.23 -55.30 28.86
CA LEU A 453 17.61 -55.51 27.55
C LEU A 453 18.71 -55.53 26.50
N SER A 454 18.74 -56.59 25.69
CA SER A 454 19.61 -56.69 24.51
C SER A 454 18.77 -56.81 23.26
N SER A 455 19.19 -56.13 22.20
CA SER A 455 18.62 -56.24 20.85
C SER A 455 19.40 -57.21 19.95
N ASP A 456 20.47 -57.84 20.45
CA ASP A 456 21.38 -58.65 19.67
C ASP A 456 21.24 -60.15 20.03
N GLN A 457 21.22 -61.02 19.01
CA GLN A 457 21.17 -62.48 19.16
C GLN A 457 22.54 -63.15 19.08
N SER A 458 23.63 -62.40 18.89
CA SER A 458 24.97 -62.94 18.62
C SER A 458 25.75 -63.46 19.85
N GLU A 459 25.34 -63.14 21.08
CA GLU A 459 26.01 -63.61 22.31
C GLU A 459 25.66 -65.07 22.70
N LYS A 460 25.77 -66.02 21.76
CA LYS A 460 25.55 -67.46 22.07
C LYS A 460 26.83 -68.28 22.30
N ASP A 461 28.00 -67.76 21.95
CA ASP A 461 29.28 -68.51 21.96
C ASP A 461 30.43 -67.86 22.77
N ALA A 462 30.17 -66.81 23.56
CA ALA A 462 31.17 -66.20 24.42
C ALA A 462 31.15 -66.81 25.84
N GLY A 463 32.04 -67.76 26.10
CA GLY A 463 32.32 -68.26 27.47
C GLY A 463 32.90 -67.16 28.39
N PRO A 464 32.85 -67.34 29.72
CA PRO A 464 33.15 -66.27 30.67
C PRO A 464 34.64 -65.89 30.64
N SER A 465 34.94 -64.66 30.22
CA SER A 465 36.24 -64.04 30.41
C SER A 465 36.32 -63.32 31.76
N ASP A 466 37.51 -63.35 32.35
CA ASP A 466 37.72 -63.13 33.78
C ASP A 466 37.67 -61.65 34.20
N LEU A 467 37.34 -61.39 35.47
CA LEU A 467 37.25 -60.04 36.05
C LEU A 467 38.66 -59.50 36.37
N GLY A 468 39.28 -58.84 35.39
CA GLY A 468 40.53 -58.08 35.56
C GLY A 468 40.33 -56.67 36.14
N THR A 469 41.05 -56.35 37.21
CA THR A 469 40.93 -55.11 37.99
C THR A 469 41.77 -53.92 37.49
N ASP A 470 41.27 -52.70 37.76
CA ASP A 470 41.97 -51.40 37.93
C ASP A 470 42.78 -50.75 36.77
N LYS A 471 42.22 -49.62 36.27
CA LYS A 471 42.77 -48.22 36.18
C LYS A 471 44.26 -47.93 35.82
N PRO A 472 44.62 -46.72 35.28
CA PRO A 472 43.78 -45.53 34.98
C PRO A 472 44.08 -44.78 33.65
N SER A 473 43.20 -43.80 33.31
CA SER A 473 43.49 -42.45 32.76
C SER A 473 44.58 -42.21 31.70
N THR A 474 44.18 -41.62 30.55
CA THR A 474 44.54 -40.22 30.15
C THR A 474 43.85 -39.76 28.85
N THR A 475 43.30 -38.52 28.85
CA THR A 475 43.22 -37.52 27.73
C THR A 475 42.61 -37.90 26.36
N ALA A 476 41.88 -37.06 25.61
CA ALA A 476 41.49 -35.65 25.77
C ALA A 476 40.18 -35.33 24.98
N SER A 477 39.57 -34.19 25.30
CA SER A 477 38.60 -33.47 24.45
C SER A 477 39.33 -32.88 23.21
N PRO A 478 38.62 -32.64 22.09
CA PRO A 478 38.15 -31.27 21.86
C PRO A 478 36.73 -31.19 21.28
N ASP A 479 35.95 -30.24 21.81
CA ASP A 479 34.82 -29.64 21.10
C ASP A 479 35.29 -28.49 20.19
N ASP A 480 34.50 -28.28 19.14
CA ASP A 480 34.09 -27.00 18.57
C ASP A 480 34.92 -26.18 17.56
N ALA A 481 34.10 -25.45 16.77
CA ALA A 481 34.38 -24.24 16.00
C ALA A 481 35.15 -24.33 14.66
N HIS A 482 34.39 -24.56 13.58
CA HIS A 482 34.63 -23.82 12.33
C HIS A 482 33.62 -22.66 12.21
N LYS A 483 34.13 -21.43 12.30
CA LYS A 483 33.54 -20.26 11.63
C LYS A 483 34.27 -20.05 10.30
N LEU A 484 33.50 -19.88 9.23
CA LEU A 484 33.76 -18.94 8.14
C LEU A 484 32.44 -18.72 7.36
#